data_AF-A0A7J8Y5Z1-F1
#
_entry.id   AF-A0A7J8Y5Z1-F1
#
_cell.length_a   1.000
_cell.length_b   1.000
_cell.length_c   1.000
_cell.angle_alpha   90.00
_cell.angle_beta   90.00
_cell.angle_gamma   90.00
#
_symmetry.space_group_name_H-M   'P 1'
#
loop_
_entity.id
_entity.type
_entity.pdbx_description
1 polymer ?
#
loop_
_entity_poly.entity_id
_entity_poly.type
_entity_poly.pdbx_seq_one_letter_code
_entity_poly.pdbx_strand_id
1 'polypeptide(L)' 'MQGGDIISSLLNACLLERDGEDCVKMHDVIRDMALWITRKFEATENTFSSQRNTQMP' A
#
# COMPACT_ATOMS: atom_id res chain seq x y z
N MET A 1 18.72 11.85 -2.95
CA MET A 1 17.31 11.89 -3.40
C MET A 1 16.65 10.60 -2.93
N GLN A 2 15.97 10.57 -1.78
CA GLN A 2 15.49 9.30 -1.20
C GLN A 2 14.33 8.63 -1.96
N GLY A 3 13.54 9.39 -2.75
CA GLY A 3 12.39 8.85 -3.48
C GLY A 3 12.74 7.97 -4.68
N GLY A 4 13.83 8.30 -5.40
CA GLY A 4 14.29 7.53 -6.57
C GLY A 4 14.81 6.14 -6.20
N ASP A 5 15.35 6.01 -4.98
CA ASP A 5 15.88 4.75 -4.46
C ASP A 5 14.76 3.73 -4.21
N ILE A 6 13.58 4.20 -3.77
CA ILE A 6 12.41 3.34 -3.54
C ILE A 6 11.87 2.82 -4.87
N ILE A 7 11.65 3.69 -5.86
CA ILE A 7 11.19 3.30 -7.20
C ILE A 7 12.15 2.28 -7.82
N SER A 8 13.46 2.55 -7.73
CA SER A 8 14.49 1.64 -8.25
C SER A 8 14.50 0.28 -7.54
N SER A 9 14.28 0.27 -6.23
CA SER A 9 14.17 -0.98 -5.45
C SER A 9 12.94 -1.80 -5.85
N LEU A 10 11.80 -1.15 -6.07
CA LEU A 10 10.56 -1.82 -6.51
C LEU A 10 10.66 -2.34 -7.95
N LEU A 11 11.35 -1.62 -8.84
CA LEU A 11 11.69 -2.09 -10.19
C LEU A 11 12.60 -3.33 -10.12
N ASN A 12 13.65 -3.30 -9.29
CA ASN A 12 14.58 -4.43 -9.13
C ASN A 12 13.91 -5.65 -8.50
N ALA A 13 12.87 -5.46 -7.68
CA ALA A 13 12.08 -6.53 -7.09
C ALA A 13 10.96 -7.06 -8.02
N CYS A 14 10.87 -6.57 -9.27
CA CYS A 14 9.83 -6.91 -10.25
C CYS A 14 8.40 -6.58 -9.77
N LEU A 15 8.25 -5.57 -8.90
CA LEU A 15 6.94 -5.09 -8.43
C LEU A 15 6.39 -3.95 -9.28
N LEU A 16 7.29 -3.23 -9.96
CA LEU A 16 6.98 -2.21 -10.94
C LEU A 16 7.63 -2.58 -12.28
N GLU A 17 7.05 -2.07 -13.36
CA GLU A 17 7.60 -2.12 -14.71
C GLU A 17 7.76 -0.70 -15.27
N ARG A 18 8.74 -0.47 -16.15
CA ARG A 18 8.88 0.82 -16.83
C ARG A 18 7.85 0.94 -17.94
N ASP A 19 7.23 2.09 -18.04
CA ASP A 19 6.23 2.43 -19.05
C ASP A 19 6.64 3.66 -19.89
N GLY A 20 7.95 3.87 -20.02
CA GLY A 20 8.55 5.05 -20.64
C GLY A 20 9.77 5.51 -19.85
N GLU A 21 10.25 6.71 -20.14
CA GLU A 21 11.48 7.24 -19.56
C GLU A 21 11.32 7.60 -18.08
N ASP A 22 10.22 8.27 -17.73
CA ASP A 22 9.94 8.77 -16.38
C ASP A 22 8.66 8.17 -15.75
N CYS A 23 8.11 7.11 -16.35
CA CYS A 23 6.87 6.47 -15.91
C CYS A 23 7.06 5.00 -15.58
N VAL A 24 6.31 4.55 -14.57
CA VAL A 24 6.27 3.16 -14.08
C VAL A 24 4.83 2.71 -13.90
N LYS A 25 4.59 1.42 -14.08
CA LYS A 25 3.29 0.77 -13.85
C LYS A 25 3.43 -0.34 -12.81
N MET A 26 2.34 -0.64 -12.12
CA MET A 26 2.20 -1.85 -11.31
C MET A 26 1.55 -2.95 -12.13
N HIS A 27 2.03 -4.18 -11.97
CA HIS A 27 1.30 -5.34 -12.48
C HIS A 27 -0.02 -5.49 -11.72
N ASP A 28 -1.09 -5.90 -12.44
CA ASP A 28 -2.44 -6.05 -11.87
C ASP A 28 -2.45 -6.95 -10.62
N VAL A 29 -1.66 -8.03 -10.62
CA VAL A 29 -1.52 -8.95 -9.49
C VAL A 29 -0.95 -8.29 -8.23
N ILE A 30 -0.01 -7.35 -8.39
CA ILE A 30 0.60 -6.61 -7.28
C ILE A 30 -0.39 -5.57 -6.75
N ARG A 31 -1.13 -4.92 -7.66
CA ARG A 31 -2.20 -3.98 -7.30
C ARG A 31 -3.29 -4.68 -6.47
N ASP A 32 -3.73 -5.86 -6.87
CA ASP A 32 -4.73 -6.63 -6.14
C ASP A 32 -4.24 -7.06 -4.76
N MET A 33 -2.96 -7.46 -4.65
CA MET A 33 -2.34 -7.80 -3.36
C MET A 33 -2.24 -6.58 -2.44
N ALA A 34 -1.85 -5.42 -2.97
CA ALA A 34 -1.80 -4.18 -2.19
C ALA A 34 -3.20 -3.79 -1.67
N LEU A 35 -4.23 -3.86 -2.53
CA LEU A 35 -5.61 -3.60 -2.13
C LEU A 35 -6.11 -4.59 -1.07
N TRP A 36 -5.76 -5.88 -1.19
CA TRP A 36 -6.11 -6.89 -0.19
C TRP A 36 -5.48 -6.59 1.17
N ILE A 37 -4.20 -6.21 1.19
CA ILE A 37 -3.48 -5.82 2.40
C ILE A 37 -4.13 -4.58 3.02
N THR A 38 -4.32 -3.50 2.25
CA THR A 38 -4.93 -2.25 2.76
C THR A 38 -6.32 -2.51 3.36
N ARG A 39 -7.18 -3.27 2.67
CA ARG A 39 -8.51 -3.63 3.19
C ARG A 39 -8.45 -4.45 4.48
N LYS A 40 -7.49 -5.38 4.59
CA LYS A 40 -7.30 -6.17 5.82
C LYS A 40 -6.92 -5.28 7.00
N PHE A 41 -6.12 -4.25 6.77
CA PHE A 41 -5.70 -3.31 7.82
C PHE A 41 -6.79 -2.28 8.16
N GLU A 42 -7.57 -1.81 7.19
CA GLU A 42 -8.76 -0.96 7.44
C GLU A 42 -9.81 -1.69 8.29
N ALA A 43 -9.99 -2.99 8.09
CA ALA A 43 -10.89 -3.81 8.91
C ALA A 43 -10.44 -3.89 10.38
N THR A 44 -9.14 -3.86 10.66
CA THR A 44 -8.60 -3.85 12.03
C THR A 44 -8.68 -2.48 12.71
N GLU A 45 -8.54 -1.37 11.98
CA GLU A 45 -8.65 -0.01 12.54
C GLU A 45 -10.10 0.36 12.93
N ASN A 46 -11.10 -0.19 12.23
CA ASN A 46 -12.52 -0.03 12.60
C ASN A 46 -12.88 -0.77 13.90
N THR A 47 -12.16 -1.84 14.25
CA THR A 47 -12.35 -2.55 15.54
C THR A 47 -11.67 -1.84 16.72
N PHE A 48 -10.59 -1.09 16.48
CA PHE A 48 -9.87 -0.36 17.54
C PHE A 48 -10.53 0.99 17.89
N SER A 49 -11.21 1.61 16.93
CA SER A 49 -11.89 2.90 17.11
C SER A 49 -13.28 2.78 17.74
N SER A 50 -13.92 1.60 17.67
CA SER A 50 -15.25 1.37 18.24
C SER A 50 -15.26 1.03 19.74
N GLN A 51 -14.10 0.96 20.41
CA GLN A 51 -14.00 0.75 21.86
C GLN A 51 -13.64 2.00 22.66
N ARG A 52 -13.52 3.18 22.04
CA ARG A 52 -13.10 4.41 22.75
C ARG A 52 -14.23 5.36 23.16
N ASN A 53 -15.48 5.05 22.86
CA ASN A 53 -16.60 5.98 23.04
C ASN A 53 -17.81 5.43 23.84
N THR A 54 -17.65 4.37 24.63
CA THR A 54 -18.66 3.98 25.63
C THR A 54 -18.01 3.54 26.94
N GLN A 55 -17.65 4.52 27.77
CA GLN A 55 -18.13 4.62 29.16
C GLN A 55 -17.66 5.96 29.75
N MET A 56 -18.62 6.89 29.87
CA MET A 56 -18.63 8.05 30.79
C MET A 56 -19.20 7.53 32.14
N PRO A 57 -18.85 8.07 33.32
CA PRO A 57 -18.92 9.48 33.68
C PRO A 57 -17.60 10.10 34.17
#